data_AF-A0A452ZEH4-F1
#
_entry.id   AF-A0A452ZEH4-F1
#
_cell.length_a   1.000
_cell.length_b   1.000
_cell.length_c   1.000
_cell.angle_alpha   90.00
_cell.angle_beta   90.00
_cell.angle_gamma   90.00
#
_symmetry.space_group_name_H-M   'P 1'
#
loop_
_entity.id
_entity.type
_entity.pdbx_description
1 polymer ?
#
loop_
_entity_poly.entity_id
_entity_poly.type
_entity_poly.pdbx_seq_one_letter_code
_entity_poly.pdbx_strand_id
1 'polypeptide(L)'
;MIFFFAEMALMEYGLVTVRPSLVAASAVYAARCTLKRSPVWTETLKHHTGFAEPQLLEPAKMLVMAHAAAPESKLKAIYKKYSCEQYGRVSLRPPAVAAPQRLA
;
A
#
# COMPACT_ATOMS: atom_id res chain seq x y z
N MET A 1 3.30 -8.31 2.90
CA MET A 1 2.38 -7.26 2.41
C MET A 1 3.09 -5.94 2.20
N ILE A 2 3.85 -5.42 3.17
CA ILE A 2 4.58 -4.15 3.02
C ILE A 2 5.57 -4.20 1.85
N PHE A 3 6.41 -5.25 1.78
CA PHE A 3 7.34 -5.44 0.65
C PHE A 3 6.65 -5.61 -0.71
N PHE A 4 5.45 -6.22 -0.72
CA PHE A 4 4.64 -6.28 -1.93
C PHE A 4 4.26 -4.88 -2.42
N PHE A 5 3.74 -4.03 -1.53
CA PHE A 5 3.44 -2.64 -1.88
C PHE A 5 4.69 -1.82 -2.25
N ALA A 6 5.82 -2.03 -1.56
CA ALA A 6 7.06 -1.35 -1.89
C ALA A 6 7.56 -1.71 -3.31
N GLU A 7 7.48 -2.98 -3.71
CA GLU A 7 7.82 -3.39 -5.08
C GLU A 7 6.80 -2.89 -6.11
N MET A 8 5.50 -2.89 -5.78
CA MET A 8 4.48 -2.27 -6.63
C MET A 8 4.76 -0.78 -6.84
N ALA A 9 5.24 -0.07 -5.81
CA ALA A 9 5.58 1.35 -5.89
C ALA A 9 6.63 1.65 -6.98
N LEU A 10 7.57 0.72 -7.20
CA LEU A 10 8.61 0.85 -8.22
C LEU A 10 8.04 0.77 -9.65
N MET A 11 6.87 0.16 -9.82
CA MET A 11 6.18 0.08 -11.12
C MET A 11 5.25 1.26 -11.37
N GLU A 12 4.90 2.02 -10.32
CA GLU A 12 3.98 3.14 -10.40
C GLU A 12 4.73 4.45 -10.66
N TYR A 13 4.71 4.92 -11.91
CA TYR A 13 5.41 6.14 -12.32
C TYR A 13 5.04 7.37 -11.48
N GLY A 14 3.78 7.47 -11.03
CA GLY A 14 3.31 8.57 -10.18
C GLY A 14 4.03 8.67 -8.82
N LEU A 15 4.70 7.61 -8.38
CA LEU A 15 5.47 7.58 -7.13
C LEU A 15 6.95 7.95 -7.30
N VAL A 16 7.43 8.17 -8.53
CA VAL A 16 8.86 8.44 -8.79
C VAL A 16 9.37 9.72 -8.12
N THR A 17 8.50 10.73 -7.96
CA THR A 17 8.82 12.01 -7.31
C THR A 17 8.63 11.97 -5.79
N VAL A 18 8.04 10.90 -5.26
CA VAL A 18 7.73 10.75 -3.85
C VAL A 18 8.97 10.28 -3.10
N ARG A 19 9.24 10.88 -1.94
CA ARG A 19 10.38 10.50 -1.09
C ARG A 19 10.29 9.01 -0.70
N PRO A 20 11.40 8.24 -0.76
CA PRO A 20 11.39 6.82 -0.40
C PRO A 20 10.86 6.54 1.01
N SER A 21 11.14 7.42 1.98
CA SER A 21 10.60 7.31 3.34
C SER A 21 9.08 7.46 3.39
N LEU A 22 8.51 8.35 2.58
CA LEU A 22 7.07 8.55 2.47
C LEU A 22 6.41 7.35 1.76
N VAL A 23 7.01 6.82 0.69
CA VAL A 23 6.55 5.58 0.04
C VAL A 23 6.54 4.41 1.02
N ALA A 24 7.61 4.24 1.81
CA ALA A 24 7.69 3.19 2.81
C ALA A 24 6.59 3.33 3.89
N ALA A 25 6.38 4.54 4.41
CA ALA A 25 5.32 4.82 5.37
C ALA A 25 3.92 4.56 4.77
N SER A 26 3.67 4.99 3.53
CA SER A 26 2.41 4.73 2.83
C SER A 26 2.20 3.26 2.50
N ALA A 27 3.26 2.47 2.24
CA ALA A 27 3.15 1.02 2.08
C ALA A 27 2.76 0.32 3.39
N VAL A 28 3.27 0.79 4.54
CA VAL A 28 2.83 0.35 5.87
C VAL A 28 1.36 0.71 6.09
N TYR A 29 0.97 1.94 5.78
CA TYR A 29 -0.41 2.41 5.89
C TYR A 29 -1.37 1.57 5.04
N ALA A 30 -1.06 1.38 3.75
CA ALA A 30 -1.85 0.55 2.83
C ALA A 30 -1.96 -0.90 3.31
N ALA A 31 -0.87 -1.50 3.78
CA ALA A 31 -0.90 -2.85 4.35
C ALA A 31 -1.81 -2.94 5.59
N ARG A 32 -1.79 -1.93 6.46
CA ARG A 32 -2.66 -1.86 7.64
C ARG A 32 -4.13 -1.68 7.25
N CYS A 33 -4.43 -0.90 6.21
CA CYS A 33 -5.78 -0.83 5.62
C CYS A 33 -6.24 -2.19 5.11
N THR A 34 -5.45 -2.88 4.29
CA THR A 34 -5.82 -4.19 3.73
C THR A 34 -6.02 -5.25 4.82
N LEU A 35 -5.24 -5.19 5.89
CA LEU A 35 -5.34 -6.08 7.03
C LEU A 35 -6.38 -5.64 8.08
N LYS A 36 -7.15 -4.56 7.80
CA LYS A 36 -8.19 -4.01 8.67
C LYS A 36 -7.68 -3.74 10.10
N ARG A 37 -6.47 -3.20 10.24
CA ARG A 37 -5.90 -2.83 11.53
C ARG A 37 -6.44 -1.48 12.00
N SER A 38 -6.84 -1.39 13.26
CA SER A 38 -7.30 -0.15 13.89
C SER A 38 -6.44 0.17 15.13
N PRO A 39 -6.01 1.44 15.31
CA PRO A 39 -6.08 2.52 14.33
C PRO A 39 -5.18 2.22 13.12
N VAL A 40 -5.52 2.74 11.94
CA VAL A 40 -4.75 2.49 10.71
C VAL A 40 -3.36 3.11 10.83
N TRP A 41 -3.27 4.35 11.32
CA TRP A 41 -2.01 5.00 11.66
C TRP A 41 -1.94 5.25 13.18
N THR A 42 -1.02 4.58 13.86
CA THR A 42 -0.88 4.67 15.33
C THR A 42 -0.02 5.87 15.73
N GLU A 43 -0.17 6.37 16.96
CA GLU A 43 0.70 7.44 17.47
C GLU A 43 2.19 7.04 17.48
N THR A 44 2.53 5.79 17.75
CA THR A 44 3.91 5.29 17.66
C THR A 44 4.50 5.43 16.25
N LEU A 45 3.75 5.04 15.22
CA LEU A 45 4.16 5.21 13.82
C LEU A 45 4.34 6.68 13.46
N LYS A 46 3.40 7.54 13.86
CA LYS A 46 3.51 8.99 13.67
C LYS A 46 4.74 9.57 14.37
N HIS A 47 5.00 9.18 15.62
CA HIS A 47 6.15 9.64 16.41
C HIS A 47 7.48 9.26 15.77
N HIS A 48 7.66 8.01 15.36
CA HIS A 48 8.94 7.54 14.82
C HIS A 48 9.18 7.89 13.35
N THR A 49 8.12 8.11 12.56
CA THR A 49 8.27 8.47 11.14
C THR A 49 8.19 9.98 10.89
N GLY A 50 7.55 10.74 11.80
CA GLY A 50 7.22 12.14 11.60
C GLY A 50 6.05 12.40 10.64
N PHE A 51 5.47 11.36 10.03
CA PHE A 51 4.37 11.53 9.07
C PHE A 51 3.01 11.49 9.74
N ALA A 52 2.19 12.50 9.43
CA ALA A 52 0.76 12.49 9.76
C ALA A 52 -0.03 11.72 8.68
N GLU A 53 -1.14 11.11 9.08
CA GLU A 53 -2.00 10.30 8.21
C GLU A 53 -2.38 11.00 6.88
N PRO A 54 -2.74 12.31 6.84
CA PRO A 54 -3.06 12.99 5.57
C PRO A 54 -1.91 13.00 4.54
N GLN A 55 -0.66 12.98 5.00
CA GLN A 55 0.51 12.96 4.12
C GLN A 55 0.68 11.61 3.41
N LEU A 56 0.10 10.55 3.99
CA LEU A 56 0.25 9.17 3.51
C LEU A 56 -0.84 8.77 2.52
N LEU A 57 -1.98 9.47 2.53
CA LEU A 57 -3.20 9.06 1.82
C LEU A 57 -2.99 8.93 0.31
N GLU A 58 -2.37 9.92 -0.32
CA GLU A 58 -2.26 9.92 -1.79
C GLU A 58 -1.31 8.81 -2.29
N PRO A 59 -0.09 8.64 -1.75
CA PRO A 59 0.74 7.50 -2.15
C PRO A 59 0.14 6.15 -1.76
N ALA A 60 -0.54 6.04 -0.61
CA ALA A 60 -1.19 4.80 -0.21
C ALA A 60 -2.37 4.44 -1.13
N LYS A 61 -3.13 5.42 -1.59
CA LYS A 61 -4.23 5.24 -2.55
C LYS A 61 -3.71 4.71 -3.89
N MET A 62 -2.62 5.28 -4.42
CA MET A 62 -1.97 4.76 -5.62
C MET A 62 -1.57 3.28 -5.45
N LEU A 63 -0.97 2.92 -4.31
CA LEU A 63 -0.59 1.55 -4.00
C LEU A 63 -1.78 0.58 -3.92
N VAL A 64 -2.89 1.01 -3.31
CA VAL A 64 -4.12 0.21 -3.21
C VAL A 64 -4.77 0.02 -4.59
N MET A 65 -4.79 1.07 -5.42
CA MET A 65 -5.27 0.97 -6.81
C MET A 65 -4.41 0.02 -7.64
N ALA A 66 -3.08 0.11 -7.51
CA ALA A 66 -2.14 -0.79 -8.15
C ALA A 66 -2.37 -2.25 -7.73
N HIS A 67 -2.63 -2.51 -6.43
CA HIS A 67 -2.99 -3.84 -5.94
C HIS A 67 -4.32 -4.34 -6.53
N ALA A 68 -5.34 -3.48 -6.64
CA ALA A 68 -6.60 -3.85 -7.25
C ALA A 68 -6.49 -4.20 -8.74
N ALA A 69 -5.62 -3.50 -9.48
CA ALA A 69 -5.37 -3.76 -10.89
C ALA A 69 -4.38 -4.93 -11.14
N ALA A 70 -3.59 -5.31 -10.13
CA ALA A 70 -2.50 -6.28 -10.26
C ALA A 70 -2.90 -7.65 -10.86
N PRO A 71 -4.08 -8.25 -10.53
CA PRO A 71 -4.49 -9.52 -11.11
C PRO A 71 -4.67 -9.46 -12.64
N GLU A 72 -5.07 -8.31 -13.18
CA GLU A 72 -5.39 -8.10 -14.60
C GLU A 72 -4.31 -7.33 -15.38
N SER A 73 -3.32 -6.77 -14.68
CA SER A 73 -2.22 -6.02 -15.30
C SER A 73 -1.43 -6.85 -16.32
N LYS A 74 -0.88 -6.21 -17.36
CA LYS A 74 0.06 -6.87 -18.28
C LYS A 74 1.35 -7.30 -17.56
N LEU A 75 1.78 -6.53 -16.55
CA LEU A 75 3.00 -6.78 -15.79
C LEU A 75 2.68 -7.51 -14.48
N LYS A 76 2.58 -8.85 -14.52
CA LYS A 76 2.17 -9.67 -13.36
C LYS A 76 3.32 -10.24 -12.53
N ALA A 77 4.58 -9.88 -12.80
CA ALA A 77 5.74 -10.53 -12.15
C ALA A 77 5.71 -10.41 -10.62
N ILE A 78 5.47 -9.20 -10.10
CA ILE A 78 5.38 -8.92 -8.66
C ILE A 78 4.14 -9.62 -8.07
N TYR A 79 2.99 -9.51 -8.73
CA TYR A 79 1.76 -10.18 -8.29
C TYR A 79 1.98 -11.69 -8.13
N LYS A 80 2.56 -12.35 -9.15
CA LYS A 80 2.89 -13.79 -9.13
C LYS A 80 3.88 -14.14 -8.03
N LYS A 81 4.96 -13.36 -7.87
CA LYS A 81 5.95 -13.53 -6.80
C LYS A 81 5.25 -13.56 -5.44
N TYR A 82 4.45 -12.54 -5.12
CA TYR A 82 3.80 -12.42 -3.82
C TYR A 82 2.54 -13.29 -3.66
N SER A 83 2.12 -14.00 -4.71
CA SER A 83 1.08 -15.05 -4.64
C SER A 83 1.64 -16.38 -4.14
N CYS A 84 2.96 -16.57 -4.18
CA CYS A 84 3.61 -17.77 -3.67
C CYS A 84 3.51 -17.87 -2.14
N GLU A 85 3.47 -19.11 -1.64
CA GLU A 85 3.35 -19.41 -0.21
C GLU A 85 4.53 -18.90 0.62
N GLN A 86 5.75 -18.94 0.07
CA GLN A 86 6.96 -18.38 0.71
C GLN A 86 6.83 -16.89 1.07
N TYR A 87 5.94 -16.15 0.39
CA TYR A 87 5.64 -14.74 0.67
C TYR A 87 4.30 -14.55 1.39
N GLY A 88 3.71 -15.61 1.93
CA GLY A 88 2.43 -15.59 2.66
C GLY A 88 1.21 -15.33 1.78
N ARG A 89 1.32 -15.52 0.46
CA ARG A 89 0.25 -15.30 -0.53
C ARG A 89 -0.42 -13.93 -0.40
N VAL A 90 0.35 -12.91 -0.03
CA VAL A 90 -0.16 -11.60 0.39
C VAL A 90 -0.82 -10.82 -0.75
N SER A 91 -0.41 -11.04 -2.01
CA SER A 91 -1.04 -10.41 -3.19
C SER A 91 -2.47 -10.91 -3.43
N LEU A 92 -2.81 -12.13 -3.00
CA LEU A 92 -4.15 -12.72 -3.15
C LEU A 92 -5.17 -12.18 -2.13
N ARG A 93 -4.72 -11.34 -1.18
CA ARG A 93 -5.65 -10.65 -0.26
C ARG A 93 -6.52 -9.69 -1.07
N PRO A 94 -7.81 -9.54 -0.72
CA PRO A 94 -8.63 -8.51 -1.34
C PRO A 94 -8.00 -7.14 -1.08
N PRO A 95 -7.89 -6.27 -2.11
CA PRO A 95 -7.41 -4.90 -1.92
C PRO A 95 -8.20 -4.18 -0.83
N ALA A 96 -7.55 -3.24 -0.15
CA ALA A 96 -8.29 -2.36 0.74
C ALA A 96 -9.37 -1.65 -0.09
N VAL A 97 -10.59 -1.57 0.43
CA VAL A 97 -11.59 -0.69 -0.16
C VAL A 97 -11.02 0.71 0.01
N ALA A 98 -10.61 1.36 -1.09
CA ALA A 98 -10.32 2.79 -1.06
C ALA A 98 -11.54 3.42 -0.39
N ALA A 99 -11.35 4.00 0.80
CA ALA A 99 -12.45 4.40 1.67
C ALA A 99 -13.54 5.06 0.82
N PRO A 100 -14.82 4.67 0.95
CA PRO A 100 -15.86 5.40 0.27
C PRO A 100 -15.73 6.85 0.74
N GLN A 101 -15.51 7.77 -0.19
CA GLN A 101 -15.73 9.18 0.09
C GLN A 101 -17.18 9.27 0.59
N ARG A 102 -17.36 9.46 1.90
CA ARG A 102 -18.66 9.75 2.49
C ARG A 102 -18.53 11.06 3.26
N LEU A 103 -18.99 12.10 2.57
CA LEU A 103 -19.84 13.18 3.05
C LEU A 103 -19.44 13.85 4.37
N ALA A 104 -18.88 15.05 4.25
CA ALA A 104 -19.39 16.24 4.89
C ALA A 104 -19.18 17.43 3.94
#